data_AF-A0A957QQY1-F1
#
_entry.id   AF-A0A957QQY1-F1
#
_cell.length_a   1.000
_cell.length_b   1.000
_cell.length_c   1.000
_cell.angle_alpha   90.00
_cell.angle_beta   90.00
_cell.angle_gamma   90.00
#
_symmetry.space_group_name_H-M   'P 1'
#
loop_
_entity.id
_entity.type
_entity.pdbx_description
1 polymer ?
#
loop_
_entity_poly.entity_id
_entity_poly.type
_entity_poly.pdbx_seq_one_letter_code
_entity_poly.pdbx_strand_id
1 'polypeptide(L)'
;MSEFKYVGHSRPLTDGGAKVTGEQKFLGDLQMEGLLHARLVTSPYAHANIVSIDKALAEQVEGVVAVFTADDLPRVSPSARNKLMLARGRVIFAGQPVAMVVASNAAAAEDGVDLV
;
A
#
# COMPACT_ATOMS: atom_id res chain seq x y z
N MET A 1 20.28 -17.80 -43.94
CA MET A 1 20.18 -16.87 -42.78
C MET A 1 21.02 -17.45 -41.67
N SER A 2 21.85 -16.64 -41.00
CA SER A 2 22.70 -17.11 -39.91
C SER A 2 21.83 -17.53 -38.72
N GLU A 3 22.11 -18.71 -38.17
CA GLU A 3 21.45 -19.24 -36.99
C GLU A 3 21.80 -18.38 -35.75
N PHE A 4 20.80 -17.95 -35.00
CA PHE A 4 21.00 -17.13 -33.81
C PHE A 4 21.31 -18.01 -32.59
N LYS A 5 22.39 -17.69 -31.87
CA LYS A 5 22.81 -18.43 -30.66
C LYS A 5 21.77 -18.51 -29.54
N TYR A 6 20.86 -17.53 -29.46
CA TYR A 6 19.90 -17.40 -28.35
C TYR A 6 18.45 -17.25 -28.81
N VAL A 7 18.20 -16.59 -29.94
CA VAL A 7 16.84 -16.34 -30.44
C VAL A 7 16.25 -17.64 -30.97
N GLY A 8 15.01 -17.96 -30.59
CA GLY A 8 14.30 -19.18 -31.04
C GLY A 8 14.64 -20.46 -30.27
N HIS A 9 15.45 -20.38 -29.22
CA HIS A 9 15.88 -21.55 -28.44
C HIS A 9 15.24 -21.57 -27.05
N SER A 10 14.73 -22.74 -26.64
CA SER A 10 14.27 -22.95 -25.26
C SER A 10 15.46 -22.90 -24.30
N ARG A 11 15.43 -21.95 -23.36
CA ARG A 11 16.44 -21.81 -22.30
C ARG A 11 15.76 -21.56 -20.96
N PRO A 12 16.32 -22.07 -19.85
CA PRO A 12 15.80 -21.75 -18.53
C PRO A 12 15.95 -20.25 -18.24
N LEU A 13 14.98 -19.70 -17.51
CA LEU A 13 15.00 -18.32 -17.05
C LEU A 13 16.11 -18.14 -16.01
N THR A 14 16.81 -17.00 -16.04
CA THR A 14 17.96 -16.73 -15.16
C THR A 14 17.61 -16.84 -13.67
N ASP A 15 16.43 -16.37 -13.28
CA ASP A 15 15.92 -16.44 -11.91
C ASP A 15 14.92 -17.60 -11.70
N GLY A 16 14.76 -18.47 -12.70
CA GLY A 16 13.78 -19.54 -12.68
C GLY A 16 14.02 -20.55 -11.56
N GLY A 17 15.28 -20.93 -11.34
CA GLY A 17 15.66 -21.86 -10.27
C GLY A 17 15.24 -21.36 -8.89
N ALA A 18 15.69 -20.16 -8.50
CA ALA A 18 15.39 -19.57 -7.19
C ALA A 18 13.89 -19.36 -6.95
N LYS A 19 13.12 -19.06 -8.02
CA LYS A 19 11.66 -18.92 -7.94
C LYS A 19 10.94 -20.25 -7.68
N VAL A 20 11.36 -21.34 -8.32
CA VAL A 20 10.70 -22.65 -8.15
C VAL A 20 11.14 -23.36 -6.87
N THR A 21 12.27 -22.99 -6.30
CA THR A 21 12.77 -23.51 -5.01
C THR A 21 12.29 -22.71 -3.80
N GLY A 22 11.73 -21.50 -4.01
CA GLY A 22 11.37 -20.57 -2.93
C GLY A 22 12.58 -19.86 -2.31
N GLU A 23 13.77 -19.96 -2.91
CA GLU A 23 14.97 -19.26 -2.45
C GLU A 23 14.93 -17.76 -2.79
N GLN A 24 14.17 -17.39 -3.81
CA GLN A 24 13.97 -15.99 -4.18
C GLN A 24 13.10 -15.28 -3.12
N LYS A 25 13.68 -14.32 -2.41
CA LYS A 25 12.95 -13.46 -1.48
C LYS A 25 12.23 -12.31 -2.20
N PHE A 26 10.99 -12.08 -1.84
CA PHE A 26 10.18 -10.93 -2.23
C PHE A 26 10.02 -9.96 -1.05
N LEU A 27 9.43 -8.80 -1.29
CA LEU A 27 9.27 -7.76 -0.26
C LEU A 27 8.51 -8.25 0.98
N GLY A 28 7.53 -9.16 0.80
CA GLY A 28 6.77 -9.74 1.91
C GLY A 28 7.58 -10.69 2.80
N ASP A 29 8.71 -11.20 2.31
CA ASP A 29 9.58 -12.12 3.05
C ASP A 29 10.64 -11.38 3.88
N LEU A 30 10.73 -10.06 3.73
CA LEU A 30 11.71 -9.24 4.43
C LEU A 30 11.26 -9.03 5.88
N GLN A 31 12.18 -9.30 6.81
CA GLN A 31 12.03 -9.04 8.23
C GLN A 31 13.16 -8.08 8.64
N MET A 32 12.80 -7.00 9.34
CA MET A 32 13.74 -5.97 9.78
C MET A 32 13.39 -5.56 11.20
N GLU A 33 14.40 -5.25 12.00
CA GLU A 33 14.17 -4.68 13.33
C GLU A 33 13.45 -3.34 13.21
N GLY A 34 12.38 -3.14 13.97
CA GLY A 34 11.57 -1.93 13.92
C GLY A 34 10.69 -1.80 12.66
N LEU A 35 10.45 -2.88 11.90
CA LEU A 35 9.55 -2.87 10.76
C LEU A 35 8.12 -2.47 11.21
N LEU A 36 7.60 -1.40 10.60
CA LEU A 36 6.20 -1.00 10.75
C LEU A 36 5.37 -1.47 9.56
N HIS A 37 4.10 -1.76 9.83
CA HIS A 37 3.11 -2.21 8.88
C HIS A 37 2.13 -1.09 8.60
N ALA A 38 1.92 -0.78 7.32
CA ALA A 38 0.97 0.23 6.89
C ALA A 38 -0.24 -0.42 6.20
N ARG A 39 -1.44 0.05 6.51
CA ARG A 39 -2.67 -0.35 5.84
C ARG A 39 -3.51 0.87 5.47
N LEU A 40 -4.15 0.81 4.32
CA LEU A 40 -4.93 1.92 3.77
C LEU A 40 -6.40 1.77 4.16
N VAL A 41 -6.98 2.89 4.61
CA VAL A 41 -8.43 3.05 4.70
C VAL A 41 -8.90 3.51 3.32
N THR A 42 -9.80 2.75 2.70
CA THR A 42 -10.22 2.99 1.32
C THR A 42 -11.69 3.32 1.22
N SER A 43 -12.06 4.17 0.26
CA SER A 43 -13.45 4.56 0.11
C SER A 43 -14.32 3.41 -0.42
N PRO A 44 -15.47 3.11 0.19
CA PRO A 44 -16.44 2.19 -0.38
C PRO A 44 -17.25 2.82 -1.54
N TYR A 45 -17.13 4.13 -1.75
CA TYR A 45 -17.91 4.87 -2.74
C TYR A 45 -17.09 5.19 -3.99
N ALA A 46 -17.72 5.08 -5.15
CA ALA A 46 -17.09 5.48 -6.42
C ALA A 46 -16.86 6.99 -6.53
N HIS A 47 -17.71 7.81 -5.90
CA HIS A 47 -17.57 9.26 -5.89
C HIS A 47 -18.34 9.88 -4.73
N ALA A 48 -17.67 10.59 -3.83
CA ALA A 48 -18.28 11.21 -2.65
C ALA A 48 -17.41 12.34 -2.09
N ASN A 49 -18.02 13.34 -1.47
CA ASN A 49 -17.28 14.35 -0.71
C ASN A 49 -16.84 13.76 0.63
N ILE A 50 -15.60 14.06 1.02
CA ILE A 50 -15.07 13.71 2.34
C ILE A 50 -15.45 14.85 3.27
N VAL A 51 -16.42 14.61 4.16
CA VAL A 51 -16.87 15.61 5.15
C VAL A 51 -15.92 15.63 6.33
N SER A 52 -15.57 14.45 6.85
CA SER A 52 -14.66 14.26 7.98
C SER A 52 -14.00 12.88 7.91
N ILE A 53 -12.86 12.73 8.56
CA ILE A 53 -12.20 11.46 8.87
C ILE A 53 -11.90 11.51 10.37
N ASP A 54 -12.44 10.56 11.13
CA ASP A 54 -12.14 10.42 12.55
C ASP A 54 -11.07 9.33 12.71
N LYS A 55 -10.03 9.63 13.47
CA LYS A 55 -8.91 8.70 13.73
C LYS A 55 -8.73 8.40 15.22
N ALA A 56 -9.58 8.95 16.08
CA ALA A 56 -9.38 8.92 17.52
C ALA A 56 -9.41 7.50 18.11
N LEU A 57 -10.26 6.61 17.59
CA LEU A 57 -10.33 5.22 18.06
C LEU A 57 -9.17 4.39 17.52
N ALA A 58 -8.83 4.56 16.24
CA ALA A 58 -7.68 3.89 15.63
C ALA A 58 -6.36 4.24 16.34
N GLU A 59 -6.16 5.51 16.72
CA GLU A 59 -4.98 5.96 17.48
C GLU A 59 -4.87 5.36 18.90
N GLN A 60 -5.95 4.76 19.43
CA GLN A 60 -5.96 4.11 20.74
C GLN A 60 -5.69 2.60 20.67
N VAL A 61 -5.65 2.00 19.47
CA VAL A 61 -5.36 0.57 19.31
C VAL A 61 -3.92 0.28 19.72
N GLU A 62 -3.72 -0.72 20.57
CA GLU A 62 -2.38 -1.15 20.98
C GLU A 62 -1.55 -1.57 19.77
N GLY A 63 -0.38 -0.94 19.62
CA GLY A 63 0.52 -1.17 18.48
C GLY A 63 0.31 -0.25 17.30
N VAL A 64 -0.78 0.53 17.22
CA VAL A 64 -0.87 1.63 16.26
C VAL A 64 0.11 2.73 16.65
N VAL A 65 0.93 3.14 15.68
CA VAL A 65 1.99 4.15 15.85
C VAL A 65 1.51 5.51 15.35
N ALA A 66 0.77 5.53 14.22
CA ALA A 66 0.24 6.76 13.64
C ALA A 66 -0.92 6.48 12.68
N VAL A 67 -1.83 7.46 12.56
CA VAL A 67 -2.86 7.49 11.50
C VAL A 67 -2.72 8.79 10.72
N PHE A 68 -2.45 8.66 9.43
CA PHE A 68 -2.24 9.77 8.50
C PHE A 68 -3.45 9.96 7.59
N THR A 69 -3.80 11.22 7.37
CA THR A 69 -4.78 11.67 6.40
C THR A 69 -4.09 12.51 5.32
N ALA A 70 -4.85 12.96 4.33
CA ALA A 70 -4.31 13.88 3.33
C ALA A 70 -3.73 15.16 3.96
N ASP A 71 -4.23 15.61 5.13
CA ASP A 71 -3.79 16.82 5.82
C ASP A 71 -2.37 16.73 6.37
N ASP A 72 -1.89 15.52 6.67
CA ASP A 72 -0.53 15.25 7.14
C ASP A 72 0.49 15.22 5.98
N LEU A 73 0.01 15.24 4.73
CA LEU A 73 0.84 15.19 3.54
C LEU A 73 1.09 16.59 2.96
N PRO A 74 2.27 16.82 2.34
CA PRO A 74 2.53 18.04 1.59
C PRO A 74 1.44 18.30 0.57
N ARG A 75 1.04 19.57 0.42
CA ARG A 75 0.13 19.99 -0.65
C ARG A 75 0.86 19.97 -1.98
N VAL A 76 0.92 18.80 -2.60
CA VAL A 76 1.28 18.65 -4.00
C VAL A 76 0.10 19.08 -4.86
N SER A 77 0.39 19.77 -5.97
CA SER A 77 -0.57 19.94 -7.07
C SER A 77 -0.39 18.75 -8.01
N PRO A 78 -1.09 17.62 -7.79
CA PRO A 78 -0.93 16.51 -8.70
C PRO A 78 -1.48 16.90 -10.07
N SER A 79 -0.87 16.35 -11.13
CA SER A 79 -1.39 16.53 -12.50
C SER A 79 -2.84 16.03 -12.66
N ALA A 80 -3.32 15.18 -11.74
CA ALA A 80 -4.72 14.77 -11.66
C ALA A 80 -5.08 14.31 -10.24
N ARG A 81 -6.36 14.46 -9.83
CA ARG A 81 -6.85 14.06 -8.50
C ARG A 81 -6.66 12.59 -8.16
N ASN A 82 -6.62 11.70 -9.14
CA ASN A 82 -6.36 10.27 -8.96
C ASN A 82 -4.90 9.96 -8.61
N LYS A 83 -4.01 10.95 -8.68
CA LYS A 83 -2.60 10.81 -8.29
C LYS A 83 -2.32 11.32 -6.87
N LEU A 84 -3.35 11.76 -6.14
CA LEU A 84 -3.20 12.01 -4.71
C LEU A 84 -2.94 10.68 -3.99
N MET A 85 -1.96 10.65 -3.08
CA MET A 85 -1.68 9.47 -2.27
C MET A 85 -2.85 9.14 -1.35
N LEU A 86 -3.40 10.16 -0.70
CA LEU A 86 -4.64 10.10 0.08
C LEU A 86 -5.61 11.15 -0.47
N ALA A 87 -6.86 10.76 -0.68
CA ALA A 87 -7.90 11.64 -1.22
C ALA A 87 -8.13 12.84 -0.30
N ARG A 88 -8.32 14.02 -0.90
CA ARG A 88 -8.51 15.28 -0.19
C ARG A 88 -9.82 15.93 -0.63
N GLY A 89 -10.73 16.14 0.31
CA GLY A 89 -12.05 16.77 0.11
C GLY A 89 -13.05 15.94 -0.71
N ARG A 90 -12.61 15.07 -1.62
CA ARG A 90 -13.48 14.23 -2.44
C ARG A 90 -12.77 12.98 -2.95
N VAL A 91 -13.48 11.85 -2.95
CA VAL A 91 -13.09 10.62 -3.63
C VAL A 91 -13.71 10.55 -5.03
N ILE A 92 -13.02 9.91 -5.97
CA ILE A 92 -13.41 9.86 -7.39
C ILE A 92 -13.33 8.44 -7.99
N PHE A 93 -13.00 7.42 -7.18
CA PHE A 93 -13.17 6.01 -7.52
C PHE A 93 -13.31 5.16 -6.25
N ALA A 94 -13.92 3.98 -6.39
CA ALA A 94 -14.08 3.03 -5.28
C ALA A 94 -12.72 2.39 -4.98
N GLY A 95 -12.40 2.26 -3.70
CA GLY A 95 -11.08 1.84 -3.24
C GLY A 95 -10.05 2.98 -3.20
N GLN A 96 -10.43 4.24 -3.48
CA GLN A 96 -9.49 5.35 -3.35
C GLN A 96 -9.05 5.51 -1.88
N PRO A 97 -7.74 5.53 -1.59
CA PRO A 97 -7.25 5.70 -0.21
C PRO A 97 -7.64 7.07 0.36
N VAL A 98 -8.13 7.09 1.59
CA VAL A 98 -8.52 8.33 2.32
C VAL A 98 -7.65 8.57 3.55
N ALA A 99 -7.18 7.50 4.19
CA ALA A 99 -6.25 7.53 5.31
C ALA A 99 -5.28 6.32 5.26
N MET A 100 -4.24 6.37 6.08
CA MET A 100 -3.26 5.29 6.25
C MET A 100 -2.99 5.08 7.74
N VAL A 101 -3.17 3.85 8.20
CA VAL A 101 -2.81 3.42 9.55
C VAL A 101 -1.44 2.76 9.50
N VAL A 102 -0.56 3.15 10.42
CA VAL A 102 0.79 2.58 10.56
C VAL A 102 0.91 1.99 11.97
N ALA A 103 1.33 0.73 12.06
CA ALA A 103 1.40 -0.01 13.32
C ALA A 103 2.67 -0.87 13.42
N SER A 104 2.98 -1.36 14.62
CA SER A 104 4.13 -2.23 14.91
C SER A 104 4.00 -3.65 14.37
N ASN A 105 2.78 -4.06 13.99
CA ASN A 105 2.50 -5.36 13.40
C ASN A 105 1.28 -5.28 12.47
N ALA A 106 1.12 -6.29 11.60
CA ALA A 106 0.07 -6.30 10.58
C ALA A 106 -1.36 -6.35 11.16
N ALA A 107 -1.57 -7.05 12.27
CA ALA A 107 -2.89 -7.20 12.89
C ALA A 107 -3.37 -5.86 13.49
N ALA A 108 -2.51 -5.17 14.24
CA ALA A 108 -2.84 -3.85 14.77
C ALA A 108 -3.13 -2.82 13.67
N ALA A 109 -2.44 -2.90 12.52
CA ALA A 109 -2.75 -2.04 11.36
C ALA A 109 -4.12 -2.36 10.75
N GLU A 110 -4.56 -3.62 10.80
CA GLU A 110 -5.90 -4.05 10.36
C GLU A 110 -6.99 -3.58 11.32
N ASP A 111 -6.83 -3.87 12.61
CA ASP A 111 -7.75 -3.41 13.66
C ASP A 111 -7.91 -1.89 13.66
N GLY A 112 -6.81 -1.16 13.45
CA GLY A 112 -6.84 0.29 13.34
C GLY A 112 -7.60 0.80 12.12
N VAL A 113 -7.54 0.10 10.97
CA VAL A 113 -8.29 0.50 9.76
C VAL A 113 -9.81 0.39 9.96
N ASP A 114 -10.26 -0.62 10.71
CA ASP A 114 -11.69 -0.83 10.98
C ASP A 114 -12.29 0.23 11.93
N LEU A 115 -11.44 1.07 12.54
CA LEU A 115 -11.81 2.10 13.50
C LEU A 115 -11.61 3.54 12.98
N VAL A 116 -11.39 3.70 11.66
CA VAL A 116 -11.32 4.99 10.94
C VAL A 116 -12.55 5.19 10.05
#